data_AF-I8ZLG6-F1
#
_entry.id   AF-I8ZLG6-F1
#
_cell.length_a   1.000
_cell.length_b   1.000
_cell.length_c   1.000
_cell.angle_alpha   90.00
_cell.angle_beta   90.00
_cell.angle_gamma   90.00
#
_symmetry.space_group_name_H-M   'P 1'
#
loop_
_entity.id
_entity.type
_entity.pdbx_description
1 polymer ?
#
loop_
_entity_poly.entity_id
_entity_poly.type
_entity_poly.pdbx_seq_one_letter_code
_entity_poly.pdbx_strand_id
1 'polypeptide(L)'
;MEKYSQVIFDKNTVEFVTVAAEFCGFLERARDMKRYDFVDTALKILPLLYLKATLLPPCEPIGEDEPETFVTEEDYELIRRAIAGVLGAKDDYLEVFLPDMVYSDTPIKKCISEDLADIYQDLKDFISVFQLGLNETMNDSLVVCKEHFREFWGQRLVNTMRALHDVKYSPADDGEEEEMEDENSLL
;
A
#
# COMPACT_ATOMS: atom_id res chain seq x y z
N MET A 1 10.70 30.25 -3.27
CA MET A 1 9.87 29.72 -4.39
C MET A 1 10.63 28.73 -5.27
N GLU A 2 11.83 29.05 -5.79
CA GLU A 2 12.56 28.14 -6.72
C GLU A 2 12.93 26.76 -6.15
N LYS A 3 13.31 26.67 -4.87
CA LYS A 3 13.73 25.40 -4.23
C LYS A 3 12.58 24.40 -4.02
N TYR A 4 11.37 24.88 -3.76
CA TYR A 4 10.18 24.06 -3.51
C TYR A 4 9.64 23.44 -4.79
N SER A 5 9.64 24.23 -5.88
CA SER A 5 9.31 23.76 -7.22
C SER A 5 10.21 22.59 -7.65
N GLN A 6 11.46 22.53 -7.21
CA GLN A 6 12.36 21.44 -7.59
C GLN A 6 11.97 20.09 -6.98
N VAL A 7 11.38 20.05 -5.77
CA VAL A 7 11.12 18.77 -5.09
C VAL A 7 9.90 18.05 -5.69
N ILE A 8 8.81 18.77 -5.94
CA ILE A 8 7.60 18.19 -6.55
C ILE A 8 7.83 17.77 -8.02
N PHE A 9 8.81 18.37 -8.69
CA PHE A 9 9.23 18.00 -10.05
C PHE A 9 10.51 17.15 -10.07
N ASP A 10 11.01 16.70 -8.92
CA ASP A 10 12.16 15.80 -8.85
C ASP A 10 11.82 14.48 -9.54
N LYS A 11 12.80 13.88 -10.22
CA LYS A 11 12.62 12.61 -10.92
C LYS A 11 12.09 11.52 -9.98
N ASN A 12 12.61 11.43 -8.75
CA ASN A 12 12.18 10.39 -7.81
C ASN A 12 10.75 10.65 -7.33
N THR A 13 10.36 11.92 -7.15
CA THR A 13 8.98 12.28 -6.80
C THR A 13 8.01 11.88 -7.91
N VAL A 14 8.32 12.19 -9.18
CA VAL A 14 7.45 11.83 -10.32
C VAL A 14 7.34 10.30 -10.47
N GLU A 15 8.45 9.58 -10.31
CA GLU A 15 8.45 8.11 -10.33
C GLU A 15 7.64 7.53 -9.15
N PHE A 16 7.72 8.13 -7.95
CA PHE A 16 6.92 7.73 -6.81
C PHE A 16 5.42 7.97 -7.04
N VAL A 17 5.03 9.16 -7.52
CA VAL A 17 3.64 9.48 -7.88
C VAL A 17 3.09 8.47 -8.88
N THR A 18 3.88 8.09 -9.87
CA THR A 18 3.49 7.08 -10.86
C THR A 18 3.19 5.73 -10.21
N VAL A 19 4.09 5.24 -9.35
CA VAL A 19 3.90 3.95 -8.67
C VAL A 19 2.76 4.00 -7.66
N ALA A 20 2.59 5.11 -6.94
CA ALA A 20 1.47 5.31 -6.01
C ALA A 20 0.12 5.31 -6.76
N ALA A 21 0.04 5.98 -7.91
CA ALA A 21 -1.17 5.99 -8.73
C ALA A 21 -1.49 4.58 -9.29
N GLU A 22 -0.48 3.85 -9.76
CA GLU A 22 -0.66 2.45 -10.19
C GLU A 22 -1.11 1.55 -9.04
N PHE A 23 -0.59 1.77 -7.83
CA PHE A 23 -1.00 1.03 -6.64
C PHE A 23 -2.46 1.29 -6.26
N CYS A 24 -2.87 2.56 -6.20
CA CYS A 24 -4.26 2.91 -5.95
C CYS A 24 -5.19 2.33 -7.02
N GLY A 25 -4.84 2.50 -8.31
CA GLY A 25 -5.64 1.95 -9.40
C GLY A 25 -5.68 0.42 -9.44
N PHE A 26 -4.62 -0.26 -8.97
CA PHE A 26 -4.62 -1.71 -8.77
C PHE A 26 -5.63 -2.13 -7.70
N LEU A 27 -5.61 -1.50 -6.52
CA LEU A 27 -6.54 -1.84 -5.43
C LEU A 27 -8.00 -1.49 -5.76
N GLU A 28 -8.25 -0.37 -6.45
CA GLU A 28 -9.58 0.02 -6.92
C GLU A 28 -10.20 -1.02 -7.88
N ARG A 29 -9.38 -1.82 -8.56
CA ARG A 29 -9.81 -2.90 -9.46
C ARG A 29 -9.80 -4.29 -8.82
N ALA A 30 -9.43 -4.40 -7.55
CA ALA A 30 -9.22 -5.69 -6.88
C ALA A 30 -10.44 -6.63 -6.99
N ARG A 31 -11.66 -6.09 -6.86
CA ARG A 31 -12.94 -6.84 -6.93
C ARG A 31 -13.10 -7.75 -8.15
N ASP A 32 -12.45 -7.42 -9.26
CA ASP A 32 -12.59 -8.14 -10.53
C ASP A 32 -11.40 -9.08 -10.79
N MET A 33 -10.50 -9.26 -9.81
CA MET A 33 -9.29 -10.07 -9.92
C MET A 33 -9.44 -11.45 -9.24
N LYS A 34 -8.73 -12.45 -9.78
CA LYS A 34 -8.51 -13.72 -9.08
C LYS A 34 -7.48 -13.52 -7.96
N ARG A 35 -7.58 -14.33 -6.90
CA ARG A 35 -6.66 -14.30 -5.75
C ARG A 35 -5.20 -14.43 -6.18
N TYR A 36 -4.89 -15.37 -7.08
CA TYR A 36 -3.52 -15.59 -7.56
C TYR A 36 -2.94 -14.35 -8.24
N ASP A 37 -3.67 -13.77 -9.19
CA ASP A 37 -3.24 -12.58 -9.95
C ASP A 37 -3.09 -11.36 -9.03
N PHE A 38 -4.01 -11.21 -8.08
CA PHE A 38 -3.93 -10.15 -7.08
C PHE A 38 -2.66 -10.29 -6.23
N VAL A 39 -2.41 -11.47 -5.66
CA VAL A 39 -1.24 -11.71 -4.80
C VAL A 39 0.06 -11.57 -5.59
N ASP A 40 0.13 -12.10 -6.82
CA ASP A 40 1.30 -11.97 -7.69
C ASP A 40 1.62 -10.51 -8.03
N THR A 41 0.59 -9.72 -8.36
CA THR A 41 0.74 -8.30 -8.68
C THR A 41 1.12 -7.49 -7.43
N ALA A 42 0.45 -7.75 -6.29
CA ALA A 42 0.73 -7.10 -5.02
C ALA A 42 2.20 -7.29 -4.60
N LEU A 43 2.73 -8.52 -4.72
CA LEU A 43 4.13 -8.84 -4.41
C LEU A 43 5.16 -8.16 -5.34
N LYS A 44 4.73 -7.59 -6.46
CA LYS A 44 5.60 -6.81 -7.38
C LYS A 44 5.50 -5.31 -7.13
N ILE A 45 4.28 -4.81 -6.89
CA ILE A 45 4.05 -3.37 -6.73
C ILE A 45 4.47 -2.84 -5.36
N LEU A 46 4.23 -3.60 -4.28
CA LEU A 46 4.61 -3.20 -2.92
C LEU A 46 6.13 -2.96 -2.75
N PRO A 47 7.04 -3.86 -3.18
CA PRO A 47 8.47 -3.58 -3.08
C PRO A 47 8.92 -2.39 -3.94
N LEU A 48 8.31 -2.21 -5.11
CA LEU A 48 8.60 -1.05 -5.97
C LEU A 48 8.16 0.25 -5.31
N LEU A 49 6.95 0.27 -4.73
CA LEU A 49 6.41 1.40 -3.98
C LEU A 49 7.31 1.77 -2.80
N TYR A 50 7.71 0.76 -2.00
CA TYR A 50 8.64 0.95 -0.90
C TYR A 50 9.96 1.57 -1.37
N LEU A 51 10.56 0.99 -2.43
CA LEU A 51 11.79 1.52 -3.00
C LEU A 51 11.63 2.99 -3.43
N LYS A 52 10.56 3.33 -4.15
CA LYS A 52 10.33 4.71 -4.59
C LYS A 52 10.14 5.67 -3.42
N ALA A 53 9.43 5.28 -2.37
CA ALA A 53 9.29 6.09 -1.16
C ALA A 53 10.65 6.37 -0.49
N THR A 54 11.55 5.37 -0.43
CA THR A 54 12.89 5.57 0.15
C THR A 54 13.80 6.49 -0.67
N LEU A 55 13.50 6.68 -1.96
CA LEU A 55 14.26 7.54 -2.87
C LEU A 55 13.75 8.99 -2.90
N LEU A 56 12.67 9.30 -2.17
CA LEU A 56 12.11 10.64 -2.15
C LEU A 56 13.11 11.66 -1.59
N PRO A 57 13.34 12.80 -2.29
CA PRO A 57 14.23 13.84 -1.81
C PRO A 57 13.74 14.42 -0.48
N PRO A 58 14.61 15.04 0.33
CA PRO A 58 14.18 15.79 1.50
C PRO A 58 13.22 16.92 1.10
N CYS A 59 12.12 17.04 1.85
CA CYS A 59 11.11 18.08 1.74
C CYS A 59 10.72 18.52 3.15
N GLU A 60 10.21 19.75 3.27
CA GLU A 60 9.75 20.38 4.50
C GLU A 60 8.43 21.08 4.18
N PRO A 61 7.47 21.14 5.13
CA PRO A 61 6.18 21.77 4.88
C PRO A 61 6.34 23.26 4.57
N ILE A 62 5.47 23.77 3.70
CA ILE A 62 5.43 25.14 3.21
C ILE A 62 4.21 25.87 3.78
N GLY A 63 3.03 25.24 3.69
CA GLY A 63 1.78 25.77 4.21
C GLY A 63 1.69 25.66 5.73
N GLU A 64 0.76 26.44 6.30
CA GLU A 64 0.40 26.35 7.73
C GLU A 64 -0.75 25.37 7.96
N ASP A 65 -1.52 25.06 6.91
CA ASP A 65 -2.70 24.20 6.94
C ASP A 65 -2.34 22.76 6.54
N GLU A 66 -3.09 21.79 7.08
CA GLU A 66 -2.98 20.40 6.65
C GLU A 66 -3.54 20.22 5.22
N PRO A 67 -2.93 19.34 4.40
CA PRO A 67 -3.47 19.00 3.09
C PRO A 67 -4.88 18.42 3.16
N GLU A 68 -5.66 18.61 2.08
CA GLU A 68 -6.99 18.02 1.96
C GLU A 68 -6.95 16.49 2.00
N THR A 69 -7.91 15.88 2.70
CA THR A 69 -8.16 14.43 2.67
C THR A 69 -9.29 14.11 1.70
N PHE A 70 -9.15 13.02 0.97
CA PHE A 70 -10.06 12.61 -0.11
C PHE A 70 -10.73 11.28 0.18
N VAL A 71 -10.03 10.35 0.85
CA VAL A 71 -10.57 9.04 1.19
C VAL A 71 -11.55 9.17 2.35
N THR A 72 -12.80 8.84 2.07
CA THR A 72 -13.84 8.74 3.09
C THR A 72 -13.84 7.36 3.76
N GLU A 73 -14.54 7.22 4.88
CA GLU A 73 -14.77 5.92 5.53
C GLU A 73 -15.46 4.92 4.58
N GLU A 74 -16.34 5.41 3.70
CA GLU A 74 -17.01 4.57 2.69
C GLU A 74 -16.04 4.08 1.62
N ASP A 75 -15.15 4.96 1.14
CA ASP A 75 -14.10 4.59 0.18
C ASP A 75 -13.13 3.57 0.78
N TYR A 76 -12.70 3.82 2.03
CA TYR A 76 -11.86 2.90 2.79
C TYR A 76 -12.51 1.52 2.91
N GLU A 77 -13.78 1.45 3.33
CA GLU A 77 -14.47 0.17 3.49
C GLU A 77 -14.73 -0.54 2.17
N LEU A 78 -14.94 0.19 1.08
CA LEU A 78 -15.08 -0.40 -0.24
C LEU A 78 -13.79 -1.12 -0.64
N ILE A 79 -12.63 -0.47 -0.50
CA ILE A 79 -11.33 -1.06 -0.81
C ILE A 79 -11.04 -2.25 0.10
N ARG A 80 -11.19 -2.08 1.42
CA ARG A 80 -10.92 -3.15 2.39
C ARG A 80 -11.75 -4.39 2.10
N ARG A 81 -13.06 -4.23 1.87
CA ARG A 81 -13.96 -5.36 1.59
C ARG A 81 -13.68 -6.02 0.24
N ALA A 82 -13.31 -5.24 -0.78
CA ALA A 82 -12.94 -5.80 -2.07
C ALA A 82 -11.72 -6.73 -1.93
N ILE A 83 -10.68 -6.29 -1.22
CA ILE A 83 -9.46 -7.07 -1.00
C ILE A 83 -9.76 -8.30 -0.12
N ALA A 84 -10.51 -8.13 0.97
CA ALA A 84 -10.91 -9.25 1.83
C ALA A 84 -11.72 -10.30 1.06
N GLY A 85 -12.58 -9.87 0.14
CA GLY A 85 -13.34 -10.78 -0.74
C GLY A 85 -12.45 -11.60 -1.66
N VAL A 86 -11.40 -11.00 -2.22
CA VAL A 86 -10.42 -11.67 -3.09
C VAL A 86 -9.56 -12.67 -2.30
N LEU A 87 -9.09 -12.28 -1.12
CA LEU A 87 -8.20 -13.11 -0.29
C LEU A 87 -8.95 -14.22 0.46
N GLY A 88 -10.22 -14.00 0.82
CA GLY A 88 -11.03 -14.97 1.55
C GLY A 88 -10.34 -15.43 2.84
N ALA A 89 -10.25 -16.75 3.04
CA ALA A 89 -9.60 -17.33 4.23
C ALA A 89 -8.10 -17.00 4.36
N LYS A 90 -7.46 -16.46 3.31
CA LYS A 90 -6.05 -16.07 3.30
C LYS A 90 -5.82 -14.59 3.67
N ASP A 91 -6.87 -13.85 4.02
CA ASP A 91 -6.76 -12.45 4.43
C ASP A 91 -6.09 -12.28 5.81
N ASP A 92 -6.30 -13.25 6.69
CA ASP A 92 -5.81 -13.23 8.05
C ASP A 92 -4.35 -13.69 8.15
N TYR A 93 -3.54 -12.99 8.94
CA TYR A 93 -2.20 -13.43 9.33
C TYR A 93 -1.88 -13.09 10.78
N LEU A 94 -0.87 -13.76 11.34
CA LEU A 94 -0.39 -13.47 12.69
C LEU A 94 0.80 -12.53 12.61
N GLU A 95 0.71 -11.43 13.35
CA GLU A 95 1.79 -10.48 13.55
C GLU A 95 2.43 -10.69 14.93
N VAL A 96 3.74 -10.93 14.93
CA VAL A 96 4.52 -11.29 16.11
C VAL A 96 5.60 -10.26 16.46
N PHE A 97 5.77 -9.23 15.63
CA PHE A 97 6.78 -8.19 15.80
C PHE A 97 6.22 -6.85 16.31
N LEU A 98 4.95 -6.81 16.76
CA LEU A 98 4.37 -5.59 17.32
C LEU A 98 4.98 -5.28 18.71
N PRO A 99 5.26 -4.00 19.05
CA PRO A 99 5.73 -3.62 20.38
C PRO A 99 4.83 -4.13 21.52
N ASP A 100 3.52 -4.22 21.27
CA ASP A 100 2.52 -4.74 22.20
C ASP A 100 2.64 -6.24 22.47
N MET A 101 3.41 -6.99 21.67
CA MET A 101 3.73 -8.40 21.93
C MET A 101 4.58 -8.58 23.19
N VAL A 102 5.28 -7.54 23.65
CA VAL A 102 5.99 -7.57 24.94
C VAL A 102 5.03 -7.83 26.10
N TYR A 103 3.74 -7.51 25.92
CA TYR A 103 2.70 -7.66 26.93
C TYR A 103 1.56 -8.62 26.53
N SER A 104 1.66 -9.29 25.38
CA SER A 104 0.64 -10.21 24.88
C SER A 104 1.13 -11.66 24.89
N ASP A 105 0.36 -12.53 25.55
CA ASP A 105 0.61 -13.99 25.57
C ASP A 105 0.18 -14.68 24.27
N THR A 106 -0.50 -13.97 23.35
CA THR A 106 -1.03 -14.52 22.09
C THR A 106 -0.66 -13.64 20.89
N PRO A 107 -0.33 -14.23 19.72
CA PRO A 107 -0.07 -13.48 18.49
C PRO A 107 -1.26 -12.59 18.12
N ILE A 108 -0.98 -11.37 17.64
CA ILE A 108 -2.01 -10.43 17.22
C ILE A 108 -2.47 -10.80 15.82
N LYS A 109 -3.76 -11.06 15.68
CA LYS A 109 -4.39 -11.31 14.38
C LYS A 109 -4.51 -10.00 13.61
N LYS A 110 -4.01 -9.98 12.38
CA LYS A 110 -4.05 -8.86 11.43
C LYS A 110 -4.64 -9.31 10.10
N CYS A 111 -5.11 -8.34 9.31
CA CYS A 111 -5.72 -8.59 8.01
C CYS A 111 -4.91 -7.89 6.92
N ILE A 112 -4.58 -8.60 5.84
CA ILE A 112 -3.92 -8.04 4.66
C ILE A 112 -4.79 -6.93 4.05
N SER A 113 -6.10 -7.12 4.03
CA SER A 113 -7.07 -6.15 3.53
C SER A 113 -7.05 -4.83 4.28
N GLU A 114 -6.93 -4.87 5.62
CA GLU A 114 -6.82 -3.68 6.47
C GLU A 114 -5.50 -2.97 6.22
N ASP A 115 -4.38 -3.70 6.21
CA ASP A 115 -3.07 -3.09 5.96
C ASP A 115 -3.00 -2.43 4.56
N LEU A 116 -3.56 -3.07 3.52
CA LEU A 116 -3.58 -2.51 2.18
C LEU A 116 -4.54 -1.32 2.05
N ALA A 117 -5.68 -1.32 2.73
CA ALA A 117 -6.60 -0.18 2.78
C ALA A 117 -5.98 1.01 3.52
N ASP A 118 -5.23 0.75 4.58
CA ASP A 118 -4.48 1.76 5.32
C ASP A 118 -3.39 2.41 4.47
N ILE A 119 -2.60 1.62 3.75
CA ILE A 119 -1.60 2.13 2.80
C ILE A 119 -2.29 2.90 1.66
N TYR A 120 -3.43 2.40 1.18
CA TYR A 120 -4.22 3.06 0.14
C TYR A 120 -4.67 4.45 0.57
N GLN A 121 -5.12 4.62 1.82
CA GLN A 121 -5.60 5.91 2.32
C GLN A 121 -4.52 7.00 2.19
N ASP A 122 -3.34 6.75 2.75
CA ASP A 122 -2.20 7.69 2.71
C ASP A 122 -1.78 8.04 1.28
N LEU A 123 -1.73 7.04 0.40
CA LEU A 123 -1.31 7.25 -0.99
C LEU A 123 -2.39 7.94 -1.81
N LYS A 124 -3.65 7.60 -1.60
CA LYS A 124 -4.78 8.13 -2.36
C LYS A 124 -5.01 9.59 -2.02
N ASP A 125 -4.93 9.97 -0.75
CA ASP A 125 -4.98 11.37 -0.33
C ASP A 125 -3.84 12.17 -0.97
N PHE A 126 -2.62 11.66 -0.87
CA PHE A 126 -1.45 12.27 -1.51
C PHE A 126 -1.63 12.49 -3.01
N ILE A 127 -1.95 11.45 -3.80
CA ILE A 127 -2.05 11.60 -5.25
C ILE A 127 -3.23 12.51 -5.65
N SER A 128 -4.31 12.53 -4.86
CA SER A 128 -5.48 13.37 -5.14
C SER A 128 -5.16 14.84 -4.94
N VAL A 129 -4.47 15.21 -3.85
CA VAL A 129 -3.93 16.56 -3.66
C VAL A 129 -2.92 16.88 -4.75
N PHE A 130 -2.02 15.95 -5.08
CA PHE A 130 -0.96 16.18 -6.06
C PHE A 130 -1.52 16.52 -7.45
N GLN A 131 -2.65 15.93 -7.83
CA GLN A 131 -3.34 16.16 -9.11
C GLN A 131 -4.03 17.54 -9.21
N LEU A 132 -4.26 18.24 -8.10
CA LEU A 132 -4.83 19.60 -8.12
C LEU A 132 -3.87 20.63 -8.76
N GLY A 133 -2.57 20.34 -8.78
CA GLY A 133 -1.57 21.19 -9.42
C GLY A 133 -1.21 22.47 -8.64
N LEU A 134 -1.59 22.54 -7.37
CA LEU A 134 -1.24 23.64 -6.48
C LEU A 134 0.08 23.35 -5.77
N ASN A 135 1.17 23.99 -6.19
CA ASN A 135 2.53 23.66 -5.75
C ASN A 135 2.74 23.55 -4.23
N GLU A 136 2.04 24.36 -3.45
CA GLU A 136 2.13 24.36 -1.98
C GLU A 136 1.53 23.08 -1.40
N THR A 137 0.26 22.80 -1.67
CA THR A 137 -0.42 21.59 -1.16
C THR A 137 0.17 20.31 -1.76
N MET A 138 0.69 20.34 -2.99
CA MET A 138 1.46 19.25 -3.57
C MET A 138 2.72 18.93 -2.77
N ASN A 139 3.41 19.95 -2.25
CA ASN A 139 4.60 19.75 -1.43
C ASN A 139 4.22 19.20 -0.05
N ASP A 140 3.21 19.79 0.57
CA ASP A 140 2.81 19.44 1.94
C ASP A 140 2.21 18.04 2.00
N SER A 141 1.42 17.64 1.00
CA SER A 141 0.93 16.26 0.87
C SER A 141 2.07 15.25 0.68
N LEU A 142 3.13 15.60 -0.06
CA LEU A 142 4.32 14.76 -0.18
C LEU A 142 5.06 14.62 1.16
N VAL A 143 5.16 15.71 1.93
CA VAL A 143 5.76 15.72 3.27
C VAL A 143 4.99 14.79 4.20
N VAL A 144 3.66 14.97 4.32
CA VAL A 144 2.78 14.14 5.16
C VAL A 144 2.89 12.66 4.77
N CYS A 145 2.77 12.35 3.48
CA CYS A 145 2.89 10.98 2.98
C CYS A 145 4.23 10.34 3.35
N LYS A 146 5.33 11.11 3.29
CA LYS A 146 6.68 10.66 3.63
C LYS A 146 6.90 10.51 5.13
N GLU A 147 6.26 11.33 5.96
CA GLU A 147 6.28 11.17 7.41
C GLU A 147 5.51 9.91 7.82
N HIS A 148 4.28 9.75 7.31
CA HIS A 148 3.48 8.55 7.55
C HIS A 148 4.15 7.27 7.02
N PHE A 149 4.98 7.35 5.98
CA PHE A 149 5.78 6.20 5.53
C PHE A 149 6.69 5.68 6.65
N ARG A 150 7.35 6.59 7.36
CA ARG A 150 8.30 6.26 8.43
C ARG A 150 7.59 5.79 9.68
N GLU A 151 6.43 6.35 9.97
CA GLU A 151 5.71 6.13 11.22
C GLU A 151 4.70 4.97 11.15
N PHE A 152 4.07 4.78 9.98
CA PHE A 152 2.90 3.93 9.84
C PHE A 152 2.97 3.01 8.60
N TRP A 153 2.71 3.55 7.41
CA TRP A 153 2.37 2.71 6.24
C TRP A 153 3.58 1.97 5.66
N GLY A 154 4.81 2.45 5.86
CA GLY A 154 6.02 1.75 5.42
C GLY A 154 6.26 0.45 6.18
N GLN A 155 5.95 0.42 7.49
CA GLN A 155 6.02 -0.80 8.28
C GLN A 155 4.86 -1.75 7.94
N ARG A 156 3.65 -1.22 7.74
CA ARG A 156 2.51 -2.01 7.28
C ARG A 156 2.83 -2.70 5.96
N LEU A 157 3.38 -1.97 5.00
CA LEU A 157 3.77 -2.51 3.69
C LEU A 157 4.67 -3.74 3.80
N VAL A 158 5.73 -3.69 4.60
CA VAL A 158 6.65 -4.83 4.72
C VAL A 158 6.03 -6.02 5.48
N ASN A 159 5.14 -5.78 6.44
CA ASN A 159 4.37 -6.83 7.11
C ASN A 159 3.42 -7.51 6.11
N THR A 160 2.72 -6.72 5.31
CA THR A 160 1.83 -7.20 4.26
C THR A 160 2.57 -8.00 3.20
N MET A 161 3.77 -7.56 2.79
CA MET A 161 4.60 -8.31 1.85
C MET A 161 4.96 -9.71 2.39
N ARG A 162 5.29 -9.82 3.68
CA ARG A 162 5.52 -11.12 4.33
C ARG A 162 4.28 -11.99 4.27
N ALA A 163 3.13 -11.45 4.69
CA ALA A 163 1.86 -12.19 4.67
C ALA A 163 1.48 -12.66 3.27
N LEU A 164 1.59 -11.80 2.25
CA LEU A 164 1.32 -12.16 0.85
C LEU A 164 2.33 -13.19 0.31
N HIS A 165 3.59 -13.13 0.73
CA HIS A 165 4.59 -14.13 0.36
C HIS A 165 4.21 -15.50 0.94
N ASP A 166 3.76 -15.54 2.19
CA ASP A 166 3.28 -16.76 2.82
C ASP A 166 2.05 -17.31 2.08
N VAL A 167 1.10 -16.45 1.67
CA VAL A 167 -0.06 -16.84 0.86
C VAL A 167 0.36 -17.46 -0.48
N LYS A 168 1.40 -16.93 -1.13
CA LYS A 168 1.84 -17.41 -2.45
C LYS A 168 2.66 -18.69 -2.41
N TYR A 169 3.50 -18.87 -1.38
CA TYR A 169 4.55 -19.90 -1.40
C TYR A 169 4.50 -20.88 -0.23
N SER A 170 3.69 -20.66 0.81
CA SER A 170 3.55 -21.67 1.87
C SER A 170 2.81 -22.89 1.34
N PRO A 171 3.25 -24.12 1.68
CA PRO A 171 2.51 -25.32 1.34
C PRO A 171 1.09 -25.20 1.88
N ALA A 172 0.09 -25.40 1.01
CA ALA A 172 -1.30 -25.38 1.44
C ALA A 172 -1.52 -26.50 2.48
N ASP A 173 -2.36 -26.24 3.48
CA ASP A 173 -3.03 -27.31 4.21
C ASP A 173 -4.05 -27.88 3.20
N ASP A 174 -3.78 -29.09 2.72
CA ASP A 174 -4.40 -29.80 1.59
C ASP A 174 -5.89 -29.45 1.34
N GLY A 175 -6.20 -28.79 0.21
CA GLY A 175 -7.60 -28.61 -0.23
C GLY A 175 -7.91 -27.56 -1.31
N GLU A 176 -7.00 -26.65 -1.65
CA GLU A 176 -7.20 -25.60 -2.67
C GLU A 176 -6.15 -25.65 -3.80
N GLU A 177 -5.63 -26.84 -4.15
CA GLU A 177 -4.63 -26.98 -5.23
C GLU A 177 -5.22 -26.97 -6.66
N GLU A 178 -6.54 -26.93 -6.83
CA GLU A 178 -7.18 -27.04 -8.15
C GLU A 178 -7.27 -25.70 -8.94
N GLU A 179 -6.24 -24.86 -8.97
CA GLU A 179 -6.09 -23.84 -10.05
C GLU A 179 -4.62 -23.50 -10.39
N MET A 180 -3.62 -24.13 -9.74
CA MET A 180 -2.23 -23.66 -9.83
C MET A 180 -1.32 -24.39 -10.84
N GLU A 181 -1.77 -25.46 -11.48
CA GLU A 181 -0.89 -26.27 -12.36
C GLU A 181 -1.12 -26.09 -13.88
N ASP A 182 -2.22 -25.49 -14.34
CA ASP A 182 -2.62 -25.64 -15.75
C ASP A 182 -2.05 -24.61 -16.76
N GLU A 183 -1.44 -23.49 -16.35
CA GLU A 183 -0.96 -22.47 -17.32
C GLU A 183 0.55 -22.44 -17.54
N ASN A 184 1.37 -23.02 -16.66
CA ASN A 184 2.83 -22.98 -16.79
C ASN A 184 3.47 -24.29 -17.28
N SER A 185 2.65 -25.28 -17.64
CA SER A 185 3.07 -26.59 -18.19
C SER A 185 3.13 -26.61 -19.74
N LEU A 186 2.81 -25.49 -20.40
CA LEU A 186 2.75 -25.37 -21.85
C LEU A 186 3.68 -24.27 -22.40
N LEU A 187 4.94 -24.23 -21.96
CA LEU A 187 6.02 -23.52 -22.68
C LEU A 187 7.33 -24.32 -22.66
#